data_AF-A0A7V1ERY9-F1
#
_entry.id   AF-A0A7V1ERY9-F1
#
_cell.length_a   1.000
_cell.length_b   1.000
_cell.length_c   1.000
_cell.angle_alpha   90.00
_cell.angle_beta   90.00
_cell.angle_gamma   90.00
#
_symmetry.space_group_name_H-M   'P 1'
#
loop_
_entity.id
_entity.type
_entity.pdbx_description
1 polymer ?
#
loop_
_entity_poly.entity_id
_entity_poly.type
_entity_poly.pdbx_seq_one_letter_code
_entity_poly.pdbx_strand_id
1 'polypeptide(L)'
;MSVGVIVDAMLGTGLGGDVRGEYLEAIQAINTSGASVLAVDIPSGLCADTGRVLGKAVRADLTVTFIGLKRGLFTLDAGDYT
;
A
#
# COMPACT_ATOMS: atom_id res chain seq x y z
N MET A 1 -11.05 -22.41 -9.26
CA MET A 1 -10.47 -21.32 -8.44
C MET A 1 -10.07 -20.23 -9.41
N SER A 2 -10.67 -19.04 -9.34
CA SER A 2 -10.17 -17.92 -10.13
C SER A 2 -8.88 -17.42 -9.48
N VAL A 3 -7.79 -17.44 -10.24
CA VAL A 3 -6.52 -16.85 -9.81
C VAL A 3 -6.56 -15.38 -10.22
N GLY A 4 -6.98 -14.51 -9.30
CA GLY A 4 -7.04 -13.06 -9.51
C GLY A 4 -5.97 -12.37 -8.68
N VAL A 5 -5.48 -11.23 -9.18
CA VAL A 5 -4.57 -10.33 -8.46
C VAL A 5 -5.34 -9.05 -8.15
N ILE A 6 -5.25 -8.58 -6.91
CA ILE A 6 -5.73 -7.24 -6.54
C ILE A 6 -4.64 -6.24 -6.90
N VAL A 7 -5.00 -5.23 -7.67
CA VAL A 7 -4.11 -4.10 -7.98
C VAL A 7 -4.49 -2.93 -7.09
N ASP A 8 -3.64 -2.64 -6.11
CA ASP A 8 -3.76 -1.45 -5.27
C ASP A 8 -3.19 -0.24 -6.00
N ALA A 9 -4.09 0.65 -6.43
CA ALA A 9 -3.78 1.94 -7.02
C ALA A 9 -4.65 3.06 -6.40
N MET A 10 -5.05 2.90 -5.13
CA MET A 10 -6.02 3.81 -4.50
C MET A 10 -5.38 5.13 -4.06
N LEU A 11 -4.21 5.09 -3.42
CA LEU A 11 -3.52 6.22 -2.82
C LEU A 11 -2.02 6.12 -3.13
N GLY A 12 -1.40 7.25 -3.48
CA GLY A 12 0.03 7.31 -3.80
C GLY A 12 0.80 8.29 -2.90
N THR A 13 1.83 8.91 -3.46
CA THR A 13 2.72 9.86 -2.76
C THR A 13 2.02 11.09 -2.18
N GLY A 14 0.80 11.42 -2.62
CA GLY A 14 0.02 12.56 -2.12
C GLY A 14 -0.65 12.36 -0.77
N LEU A 15 -0.52 11.19 -0.12
CA LEU A 15 -1.16 10.91 1.17
C LEU A 15 -0.54 11.75 2.30
N GLY A 16 -1.31 12.72 2.80
CA GLY A 16 -0.86 13.68 3.82
C GLY A 16 -1.26 13.36 5.27
N GLY A 17 -1.97 12.26 5.53
CA GLY A 17 -2.43 11.90 6.88
C GLY A 17 -3.05 10.51 6.95
N ASP A 18 -3.52 10.13 8.15
CA ASP A 18 -4.07 8.78 8.36
C ASP A 18 -5.24 8.47 7.42
N VAL A 19 -5.25 7.25 6.88
CA VAL A 19 -6.32 6.71 6.05
C VAL A 19 -7.60 6.55 6.88
N ARG A 20 -8.74 6.92 6.31
CA ARG A 20 -10.06 6.94 6.96
C ARG A 20 -11.17 6.56 5.97
N GLY A 21 -12.36 6.28 6.49
CA GLY A 21 -13.56 6.04 5.69
C GLY A 21 -13.41 4.84 4.74
N GLU A 22 -13.94 4.98 3.54
CA GLU A 22 -13.99 3.90 2.52
C GLU A 22 -12.61 3.34 2.18
N TYR A 23 -11.56 4.17 2.18
CA TYR A 23 -10.20 3.68 1.96
C TYR A 23 -9.72 2.77 3.09
N LEU A 24 -10.06 3.09 4.35
CA LEU A 24 -9.69 2.24 5.48
C LEU A 24 -10.39 0.88 5.38
N GLU A 25 -11.67 0.89 5.01
CA GLU A 25 -12.48 -0.33 4.80
C GLU A 25 -11.95 -1.15 3.62
N ALA A 26 -11.59 -0.51 2.51
CA ALA A 26 -11.01 -1.18 1.35
C ALA A 26 -9.66 -1.83 1.68
N ILE A 27 -8.77 -1.12 2.37
CA ILE A 27 -7.47 -1.67 2.82
C ILE A 27 -7.69 -2.88 3.73
N GLN A 28 -8.69 -2.82 4.63
CA GLN A 28 -9.04 -3.96 5.48
C GLN A 28 -9.48 -5.16 4.66
N ALA A 29 -10.40 -4.95 3.71
CA ALA A 29 -10.89 -6.02 2.84
C ALA A 29 -9.77 -6.65 2.03
N ILE A 30 -8.90 -5.85 1.41
CA ILE A 30 -7.74 -6.29 0.63
C ILE A 30 -6.82 -7.17 1.50
N ASN A 31 -6.42 -6.67 2.67
CA ASN A 31 -5.49 -7.38 3.56
C ASN A 31 -6.07 -8.69 4.12
N THR A 32 -7.41 -8.85 4.13
CA THR A 32 -8.09 -10.08 4.56
C THR A 32 -8.51 -11.00 3.42
N SER A 33 -8.32 -10.59 2.16
CA SER A 33 -8.86 -11.30 0.98
C SER A 33 -8.18 -12.64 0.71
N GLY A 34 -6.93 -12.81 1.15
CA GLY A 34 -6.09 -13.96 0.80
C GLY A 34 -5.66 -14.01 -0.67
N ALA A 35 -6.00 -12.99 -1.47
CA ALA A 35 -5.55 -12.85 -2.85
C ALA A 35 -4.13 -12.26 -2.90
N SER A 36 -3.40 -12.50 -3.98
CA SER A 36 -2.14 -11.81 -4.23
C SER A 36 -2.39 -10.32 -4.51
N VAL A 37 -1.53 -9.46 -4.00
CA VAL A 37 -1.69 -8.00 -4.05
C VAL A 37 -0.47 -7.36 -4.70
N LEU A 38 -0.70 -6.57 -5.75
CA LEU A 38 0.30 -5.72 -6.38
C LEU A 38 -0.02 -4.26 -6.07
N ALA A 39 0.93 -3.52 -5.49
CA ALA A 39 0.81 -2.09 -5.29
C ALA A 39 1.45 -1.29 -6.42
N VAL A 40 0.78 -0.21 -6.79
CA VAL A 40 1.21 0.75 -7.81
C VAL A 40 1.82 1.96 -7.11
N ASP A 41 3.07 2.25 -7.43
CA ASP A 41 3.89 3.32 -6.90
C ASP A 41 4.34 3.16 -5.44
N ILE A 42 3.38 3.00 -4.54
CA ILE A 42 3.56 2.75 -3.11
C ILE A 42 2.28 2.09 -2.56
N PRO A 43 2.36 1.18 -1.58
CA PRO A 43 1.15 0.62 -0.99
C PRO A 43 0.29 1.72 -0.37
N SER A 44 -1.00 1.74 -0.72
CA SER A 44 -1.96 2.71 -0.20
C SER A 44 -1.94 2.70 1.32
N GLY A 45 -1.75 3.87 1.93
CA GLY A 45 -1.66 4.03 3.38
C GLY A 45 -0.25 4.04 3.95
N LEU A 46 0.78 3.81 3.13
CA LEU A 46 2.18 3.99 3.50
C LEU A 46 2.68 5.40 3.14
N CYS A 47 3.39 6.06 4.05
CA CYS A 47 3.97 7.37 3.78
C CYS A 47 5.21 7.26 2.86
N ALA A 48 5.16 7.88 1.69
CA ALA A 48 6.23 7.82 0.68
C ALA A 48 7.59 8.40 1.11
N ASP A 49 7.61 9.31 2.09
CA ASP A 49 8.85 9.94 2.54
C ASP A 49 9.51 9.20 3.72
N THR A 50 8.69 8.56 4.56
CA THR A 50 9.12 8.04 5.87
C THR A 50 8.96 6.53 6.04
N GLY A 51 8.08 5.89 5.27
CA GLY A 51 7.74 4.48 5.42
C GLY A 51 6.86 4.17 6.63
N ARG A 52 6.34 5.21 7.31
CA ARG A 52 5.36 5.04 8.38
C ARG A 52 4.00 4.66 7.80
N VAL A 53 3.31 3.72 8.44
CA VAL A 53 1.89 3.47 8.20
C VAL A 53 1.03 4.64 8.72
N LEU A 54 0.18 5.19 7.85
CA LEU A 54 -0.74 6.28 8.15
C LEU A 54 -2.14 5.69 8.40
N GLY A 55 -2.39 5.23 9.64
CA GLY A 55 -3.63 4.57 10.05
C GLY A 55 -3.69 3.09 9.69
N LYS A 56 -3.66 2.76 8.39
CA LYS A 56 -3.53 1.39 7.88
C LYS A 56 -2.98 1.39 6.46
N ALA A 57 -2.17 0.40 6.11
CA ALA A 57 -1.61 0.26 4.76
C ALA A 57 -1.95 -1.09 4.12
N VAL A 58 -2.00 -1.12 2.79
CA VAL A 58 -2.12 -2.35 2.00
C VAL A 58 -0.84 -3.17 2.14
N ARG A 59 -0.97 -4.45 2.49
CA ARG A 59 0.16 -5.39 2.47
C ARG A 59 0.29 -5.95 1.06
N ALA A 60 1.21 -5.41 0.28
CA ALA A 60 1.47 -5.89 -1.08
C ALA A 60 2.48 -7.03 -1.07
N ASP A 61 2.31 -8.00 -1.97
CA ASP A 61 3.32 -9.02 -2.28
C ASP A 61 4.40 -8.46 -3.24
N LEU A 62 4.06 -7.41 -3.98
CA LEU A 62 4.94 -6.73 -4.91
C LEU A 62 4.51 -5.27 -5.09
N THR A 63 5.46 -4.34 -5.00
CA THR A 63 5.25 -2.94 -5.40
C THR A 63 6.03 -2.59 -6.67
N VAL A 64 5.36 -1.98 -7.64
CA VAL A 64 5.98 -1.42 -8.86
C VAL A 64 6.01 0.10 -8.75
N THR A 65 7.20 0.70 -8.64
CA THR A 65 7.36 2.15 -8.41
C THR A 65 7.91 2.92 -9.61
N PHE A 66 7.52 4.19 -9.75
CA PHE A 66 7.86 5.02 -10.93
C PHE A 66 8.67 6.27 -10.58
N ILE A 67 9.31 6.86 -11.61
CA ILE A 67 10.14 8.08 -11.57
C ILE A 67 11.43 7.91 -10.74
N GLY A 68 11.30 7.46 -9.49
CA GLY A 68 12.40 7.12 -8.60
C GLY A 68 11.91 6.28 -7.43
N LEU A 69 12.87 5.67 -6.74
CA LEU A 69 12.63 4.93 -5.50
C LEU A 69 12.21 5.88 -4.38
N LYS A 70 11.04 5.62 -3.78
CA LYS A 70 10.57 6.40 -2.63
C LYS A 70 11.35 5.96 -1.41
N ARG A 71 11.85 6.92 -0.61
CA ARG A 71 12.53 6.61 0.66
C ARG A 71 11.65 5.76 1.59
N GLY A 72 10.35 6.03 1.58
CA GLY A 72 9.35 5.31 2.35
C GLY A 72 9.11 3.87 1.91
N LEU A 73 9.74 3.37 0.84
CA LEU A 73 9.75 1.94 0.50
C LEU A 73 10.87 1.16 1.22
N PHE A 74 11.84 1.86 1.83
CA PHE A 74 13.05 1.26 2.40
C PHE A 74 13.26 1.58 3.88
N THR A 75 12.27 2.18 4.53
CA THR A 75 12.39 2.70 5.90
C THR A 75 11.18 2.32 6.74
N LEU A 76 11.37 2.32 8.07
CA LEU A 76 10.33 2.02 9.06
C LEU A 76 9.54 0.74 8.74
N ASP A 77 8.22 0.85 8.60
CA ASP A 77 7.30 -0.27 8.48
C ASP A 77 7.34 -0.90 7.07
N ALA A 78 7.92 -0.20 6.08
CA ALA A 78 7.78 -0.53 4.67
C ALA A 78 8.14 -1.97 4.31
N GLY A 79 9.12 -2.57 4.99
CA GLY A 79 9.56 -3.95 4.73
C GLY A 79 8.46 -5.01 4.90
N ASP A 80 7.39 -4.70 5.63
CA ASP A 80 6.25 -5.60 5.84
C ASP A 80 5.10 -5.39 4.83
N TYR A 81 5.24 -4.42 3.90
CA TYR A 81 4.17 -3.94 3.04
C TYR A 81 4.52 -3.86 1.55
N THR A 82 5.76 -4.13 1.12
CA THR A 82 6.23 -3.92 -0.26
C THR A 82 6.89 -5.13 -0.92
#